data_AF-A0A9X0EIB5-F1
#
_entry.id   AF-A0A9X0EIB5-F1
#
_cell.length_a   1.000
_cell.length_b   1.000
_cell.length_c   1.000
_cell.angle_alpha   90.00
_cell.angle_beta   90.00
_cell.angle_gamma   90.00
#
_symmetry.space_group_name_H-M   'P 1'
#
loop_
_entity.id
_entity.type
_entity.pdbx_description
1 polymer ?
#
loop_
_entity_poly.entity_id
_entity_poly.type
_entity_poly.pdbx_seq_one_letter_code
_entity_poly.pdbx_strand_id
1 'polypeptide(L)'
;MRLPIALTDKGLPACAGRGPLFPKSAEAPAQSAERAAMIAQIVDASVIAKMRPDADDSSFPTAVIDKSEEERKQRLGFTMPDTYWTEYRKNLEQFGNELKATKTRSLQLYKDYYTKHLSLLETPEMLKLVPEGQAADRSEAMRTNNSMLEYYYRTHEELLRETLSAHQARMADLDQRFDVCRRFAACSQN
;
A
#
# COMPACT_ATOMS: atom_id res chain seq x y z
N MET A 1 -11.03 20.87 -6.19
CA MET A 1 -11.02 19.95 -5.03
C MET A 1 -9.60 19.44 -4.84
N ARG A 2 -9.04 19.51 -3.63
CA ARG A 2 -7.75 18.88 -3.33
C ARG A 2 -8.02 17.40 -3.06
N LEU A 3 -7.46 16.52 -3.89
CA LEU A 3 -7.52 15.08 -3.68
C LEU A 3 -6.63 14.71 -2.50
N PRO A 4 -7.06 13.79 -1.60
CA PRO A 4 -6.22 13.34 -0.51
C PRO A 4 -4.94 12.73 -1.08
N ILE A 5 -3.80 13.19 -0.57
CA ILE A 5 -2.50 12.62 -0.94
C ILE A 5 -2.41 11.29 -0.21
N ALA A 6 -2.16 10.21 -0.94
CA ALA A 6 -1.99 8.88 -0.39
C ALA A 6 -0.63 8.69 0.28
N LEU A 7 0.02 9.78 0.72
CA LEU A 7 1.05 9.69 1.74
C LEU A 7 0.41 8.91 2.87
N THR A 8 1.01 7.77 3.23
CA THR A 8 0.83 7.20 4.57
C THR A 8 0.83 8.41 5.50
N ASP A 9 -0.34 8.73 6.10
CA ASP A 9 -0.53 9.95 6.88
C ASP A 9 0.31 9.78 8.15
N LYS A 10 1.63 9.94 8.01
CA LYS A 10 2.59 9.96 9.11
C LYS A 10 2.40 11.23 9.91
N GLY A 11 1.65 12.20 9.34
CA GLY A 11 1.39 13.51 9.90
C GLY A 11 2.66 14.22 10.34
N LEU A 12 2.46 15.38 10.95
CA LEU A 12 3.42 15.92 11.91
C LEU A 12 2.63 16.10 13.20
N PRO A 13 2.34 15.01 13.96
CA PRO A 13 1.50 15.09 15.15
C PRO A 13 2.06 16.09 16.18
N ALA A 14 3.39 16.26 16.21
CA ALA A 14 4.05 17.27 17.03
C ALA A 14 3.64 18.71 16.69
N CYS A 15 3.18 18.98 15.46
CA CYS A 15 2.79 20.30 14.98
C CYS A 15 1.29 20.58 15.15
N ALA A 16 0.46 19.57 15.42
CA ALA A 16 -1.00 19.73 15.52
C ALA A 16 -1.39 20.73 16.62
N GLY A 17 -2.23 21.72 16.27
CA GLY A 17 -2.68 22.77 17.19
C GLY A 17 -1.64 23.85 17.50
N ARG A 18 -0.44 23.84 16.90
CA ARG A 18 0.62 24.83 17.18
C ARG A 18 0.45 26.16 16.45
N GLY A 19 -0.57 26.33 15.61
CA GLY A 19 -0.89 27.63 15.01
C GLY A 19 -1.82 27.54 13.79
N PRO A 20 -2.01 28.67 13.07
CA PRO A 20 -2.92 28.74 11.92
C PRO A 20 -2.53 27.81 10.76
N LEU A 21 -1.23 27.53 10.61
CA LEU A 21 -0.70 26.59 9.61
C LEU A 21 -0.87 25.11 10.01
N PHE A 22 -1.10 24.84 11.30
CA PHE A 22 -1.31 23.51 11.85
C PHE A 22 -2.49 23.52 12.83
N PRO A 23 -3.73 23.67 12.33
CA PRO A 23 -4.90 23.74 13.19
C PRO A 23 -5.07 22.44 14.00
N LYS A 24 -5.79 22.54 15.12
CA LYS A 24 -6.17 21.37 15.92
C LYS A 24 -7.06 20.47 15.05
N SER A 25 -6.80 19.16 15.05
CA SER A 25 -7.64 18.21 14.33
C SER A 25 -9.08 18.28 14.84
N ALA A 26 -10.06 18.14 13.94
CA ALA A 26 -11.46 18.04 14.32
C ALA A 26 -11.63 16.84 15.26
N GLU A 27 -12.28 17.08 16.41
CA GLU A 27 -12.64 15.99 17.33
C GLU A 27 -13.80 15.21 16.71
N ALA A 28 -13.66 13.89 16.63
CA ALA A 28 -14.71 13.03 16.12
C ALA A 28 -15.92 13.07 17.07
N PRO A 29 -17.16 13.06 16.55
CA PRO A 29 -18.35 12.82 17.35
C PRO A 29 -18.22 11.56 18.22
N ALA A 30 -18.94 11.51 19.34
CA ALA A 30 -18.96 10.36 20.23
C ALA A 30 -19.31 9.07 19.46
N GLN A 31 -18.48 8.04 19.60
CA GLN A 31 -18.64 6.78 18.86
C GLN A 31 -19.53 5.82 19.66
N SER A 32 -20.82 5.73 19.31
CA SER A 32 -21.71 4.67 19.80
C SER A 32 -21.47 3.36 19.05
N ALA A 33 -21.93 2.23 19.61
CA ALA A 33 -21.86 0.93 18.93
C ALA A 33 -22.65 0.92 17.61
N GLU A 34 -23.80 1.59 17.59
CA GLU A 34 -24.64 1.77 16.39
C GLU A 34 -23.87 2.51 15.29
N ARG A 35 -23.16 3.58 15.67
CA ARG A 35 -22.34 4.37 14.75
C ARG A 35 -21.18 3.55 14.17
N ALA A 36 -20.50 2.77 15.01
CA ALA A 36 -19.45 1.87 14.55
C ALA A 36 -19.98 0.82 13.55
N ALA A 37 -21.18 0.27 13.80
CA ALA A 37 -21.82 -0.67 12.88
C ALA A 37 -22.17 -0.03 11.54
N MET A 38 -22.70 1.21 11.53
CA MET A 38 -22.97 1.94 10.29
C MET A 38 -21.69 2.20 9.49
N ILE A 39 -20.60 2.62 10.15
CA ILE A 39 -19.30 2.82 9.49
C ILE A 39 -18.82 1.51 8.86
N ALA A 40 -18.85 0.40 9.62
CA ALA A 40 -18.45 -0.90 9.11
C ALA A 40 -19.26 -1.32 7.88
N GLN A 41 -20.58 -1.13 7.92
CA GLN A 41 -21.47 -1.43 6.79
C GLN A 41 -21.12 -0.61 5.54
N ILE A 42 -20.88 0.70 5.68
CA ILE A 42 -20.49 1.58 4.57
C ILE A 42 -19.15 1.11 3.97
N VAL A 43 -18.15 0.85 4.81
CA VAL A 43 -16.81 0.42 4.38
C VAL A 43 -16.84 -0.94 3.71
N ASP A 44 -17.56 -1.92 4.26
CA ASP A 44 -17.58 -3.26 3.67
C ASP A 44 -18.37 -3.28 2.34
N ALA A 45 -19.43 -2.48 2.23
CA ALA A 45 -20.18 -2.33 0.98
C ALA A 45 -19.37 -1.64 -0.14
N SER A 46 -18.36 -0.83 0.21
CA SER A 46 -17.54 -0.12 -0.77
C SER A 46 -16.34 -0.95 -1.29
N VAL A 47 -16.03 -2.11 -0.66
CA VAL A 47 -14.93 -2.98 -1.10
C VAL A 47 -15.36 -3.84 -2.30
N ILE A 48 -14.76 -3.57 -3.46
CA ILE A 48 -14.98 -4.35 -4.69
C ILE A 48 -14.03 -5.57 -4.80
N ALA A 49 -14.37 -6.53 -5.65
CA ALA A 49 -13.58 -7.75 -5.87
C ALA A 49 -12.10 -7.46 -6.20
N LYS A 50 -11.82 -6.44 -7.02
CA LYS A 50 -10.45 -6.07 -7.43
C LYS A 50 -9.57 -5.57 -6.27
N MET A 51 -10.17 -5.13 -5.16
CA MET A 51 -9.42 -4.69 -3.97
C MET A 51 -9.03 -5.85 -3.07
N ARG A 52 -9.68 -7.00 -3.21
CA ARG A 52 -9.41 -8.15 -2.36
C ARG A 52 -8.08 -8.78 -2.79
N PRO A 53 -7.26 -9.26 -1.83
CA PRO A 53 -6.07 -10.02 -2.17
C PRO A 53 -6.47 -11.25 -2.96
N ASP A 54 -5.57 -11.68 -3.86
CA ASP A 54 -5.77 -12.90 -4.61
C ASP A 54 -5.72 -14.09 -3.63
N ALA A 55 -6.55 -15.10 -3.83
CA ALA A 55 -6.69 -16.23 -2.89
C ALA A 55 -5.47 -17.18 -2.87
N ASP A 56 -4.45 -16.89 -3.67
CA ASP A 56 -3.30 -17.76 -3.86
C ASP A 56 -2.16 -17.40 -2.89
N ASP A 57 -2.11 -18.17 -1.81
CA ASP A 57 -1.11 -18.11 -0.74
C ASP A 57 0.18 -18.90 -1.09
N SER A 58 0.34 -19.34 -2.34
CA SER A 58 1.55 -20.04 -2.77
C SER A 58 2.79 -19.18 -2.52
N SER A 59 3.95 -19.80 -2.25
CA SER A 59 5.22 -19.09 -2.23
C SER A 59 5.48 -18.43 -3.59
N PHE A 60 6.36 -17.43 -3.64
CA PHE A 60 6.81 -16.90 -4.93
C PHE A 60 7.38 -18.04 -5.80
N PRO A 61 6.97 -18.21 -7.07
CA PRO A 61 7.27 -19.43 -7.81
C PRO A 61 8.78 -19.64 -8.01
N THR A 62 9.29 -20.81 -7.61
CA THR A 62 10.72 -21.17 -7.75
C THR A 62 11.20 -21.04 -9.20
N ALA A 63 10.37 -21.41 -10.17
CA ALA A 63 10.70 -21.29 -11.59
C ALA A 63 10.97 -19.83 -12.03
N VAL A 64 10.32 -18.83 -11.40
CA VAL A 64 10.61 -17.42 -11.68
C VAL A 64 11.97 -17.03 -11.09
N ILE A 65 12.28 -17.51 -9.88
CA ILE A 65 13.57 -17.28 -9.23
C ILE A 65 14.71 -17.89 -10.05
N ASP A 66 14.57 -19.16 -10.45
CA ASP A 66 15.56 -19.88 -11.24
C ASP A 66 15.83 -19.16 -12.57
N LYS A 67 14.77 -18.72 -13.26
CA LYS A 67 14.89 -17.93 -14.49
C LYS A 67 15.62 -16.61 -14.25
N SER A 68 15.24 -15.85 -13.22
CA SER A 68 15.89 -14.58 -12.88
C SER A 68 17.35 -14.73 -12.45
N GLU A 69 17.71 -15.87 -11.85
CA GLU A 69 19.09 -16.21 -11.51
C GLU A 69 19.91 -16.53 -12.78
N GLU A 70 19.35 -17.33 -13.69
CA GLU A 70 20.02 -17.69 -14.94
C GLU A 70 20.22 -16.48 -15.85
N GLU A 71 19.20 -15.64 -16.02
CA GLU A 71 19.30 -14.36 -16.74
C GLU A 71 20.39 -13.47 -16.14
N ARG A 72 20.51 -13.44 -14.81
CA ARG A 72 21.54 -12.66 -14.13
C ARG A 72 22.94 -13.25 -14.32
N LYS A 73 23.11 -14.57 -14.24
CA LYS A 73 24.37 -15.27 -14.54
C LYS A 73 24.86 -14.93 -15.95
N GLN A 74 23.96 -15.00 -16.93
CA GLN A 74 24.26 -14.66 -18.32
C GLN A 74 24.66 -13.18 -18.46
N ARG A 75 23.96 -12.26 -17.78
CA ARG A 75 24.26 -10.83 -17.82
C ARG A 75 25.60 -10.49 -17.17
N LEU A 76 25.92 -11.07 -16.01
CA LEU A 76 27.17 -10.78 -15.33
C LEU A 76 28.37 -11.26 -16.15
N GLY A 77 28.27 -12.42 -16.81
CA GLY A 77 29.35 -12.94 -17.66
C GLY A 77 30.59 -13.38 -16.88
N PHE A 78 30.52 -13.49 -15.54
CA PHE A 78 31.57 -14.01 -14.69
C PHE A 78 30.99 -14.79 -13.50
N THR A 79 31.83 -15.65 -12.92
CA THR A 79 31.45 -16.48 -11.77
C THR A 79 31.34 -15.67 -10.49
N MET A 80 30.28 -15.93 -9.74
CA MET A 80 30.03 -15.42 -8.38
C MET A 80 30.04 -16.57 -7.38
N PRO A 81 30.42 -16.32 -6.11
CA PRO A 81 30.38 -17.35 -5.07
C PRO A 81 28.94 -17.77 -4.76
N ASP A 82 28.76 -19.01 -4.30
CA ASP A 82 27.43 -19.57 -3.96
C ASP A 82 26.67 -18.73 -2.92
N THR A 83 27.39 -18.04 -2.04
CA THR A 83 26.81 -17.13 -1.05
C THR A 83 26.08 -15.95 -1.71
N TYR A 84 26.60 -15.42 -2.82
CA TYR A 84 25.94 -14.37 -3.60
C TYR A 84 24.61 -14.86 -4.15
N TRP A 85 24.59 -16.05 -4.77
CA TRP A 85 23.38 -16.62 -5.35
C TRP A 85 22.34 -16.95 -4.29
N THR A 86 22.76 -17.45 -3.14
CA THR A 86 21.88 -17.70 -2.00
C THR A 86 21.17 -16.41 -1.55
N GLU A 87 21.91 -15.32 -1.38
CA GLU A 87 21.33 -14.02 -1.01
C GLU A 87 20.47 -13.41 -2.13
N TYR A 88 20.88 -13.58 -3.39
CA TYR A 88 20.10 -13.13 -4.55
C TYR A 88 18.71 -13.79 -4.60
N ARG A 89 18.64 -15.12 -4.45
CA ARG A 89 17.38 -15.86 -4.40
C ARG A 89 16.50 -15.39 -3.26
N LYS A 90 17.07 -15.21 -2.07
CA LYS A 90 16.36 -14.69 -0.90
C LYS A 90 15.79 -13.28 -1.15
N ASN A 91 16.54 -12.41 -1.82
CA ASN A 91 16.08 -11.06 -2.17
C ASN A 91 14.89 -11.10 -3.16
N LEU A 92 14.87 -12.05 -4.10
CA LEU A 92 13.76 -12.26 -5.04
C LEU A 92 12.52 -12.83 -4.33
N GLU A 93 12.69 -13.82 -3.47
CA GLU A 93 11.61 -14.37 -2.65
C GLU A 93 10.97 -13.29 -1.78
N GLN A 94 11.80 -12.48 -1.10
CA GLN A 94 11.34 -11.37 -0.29
C GLN A 94 10.56 -10.35 -1.13
N PHE A 95 11.07 -9.95 -2.29
CA PHE A 95 10.38 -9.03 -3.19
C PHE A 95 9.04 -9.59 -3.67
N GLY A 96 8.99 -10.86 -4.04
CA GLY A 96 7.76 -11.55 -4.42
C GLY A 96 6.71 -11.53 -3.31
N ASN A 97 7.12 -11.79 -2.07
CA ASN A 97 6.23 -11.75 -0.91
C ASN A 97 5.74 -10.32 -0.60
N GLU A 98 6.61 -9.31 -0.72
CA GLU A 98 6.24 -7.90 -0.54
C GLU A 98 5.20 -7.44 -1.60
N LEU A 99 5.37 -7.85 -2.86
CA LEU A 99 4.40 -7.58 -3.92
C LEU A 99 3.03 -8.22 -3.63
N LYS A 100 3.01 -9.48 -3.20
CA LYS A 100 1.76 -10.18 -2.81
C LYS A 100 1.07 -9.49 -1.65
N ALA A 101 1.84 -9.07 -0.64
CA ALA A 101 1.32 -8.37 0.53
C ALA A 101 0.78 -6.96 0.21
N THR A 102 1.12 -6.39 -0.95
CA THR A 102 0.79 -5.00 -1.27
C THR A 102 -0.72 -4.79 -1.38
N LYS A 103 -1.48 -5.71 -2.03
CA LYS A 103 -2.96 -5.62 -2.08
C LYS A 103 -3.60 -5.66 -0.69
N THR A 104 -3.18 -6.60 0.16
CA THR A 104 -3.66 -6.72 1.53
C THR A 104 -3.40 -5.43 2.32
N ARG A 105 -2.19 -4.89 2.21
CA ARG A 105 -1.81 -3.64 2.88
C ARG A 105 -2.58 -2.42 2.35
N SER A 106 -2.76 -2.32 1.04
CA SER A 106 -3.58 -1.26 0.41
C SER A 106 -5.03 -1.31 0.89
N LEU A 107 -5.61 -2.50 0.98
CA LEU A 107 -6.98 -2.68 1.45
C LEU A 107 -7.12 -2.30 2.92
N GLN A 108 -6.14 -2.68 3.76
CA GLN A 108 -6.15 -2.30 5.16
C GLN A 108 -6.08 -0.77 5.33
N LEU A 109 -5.13 -0.10 4.65
CA LEU A 109 -5.01 1.36 4.70
C LEU A 109 -6.26 2.07 4.17
N TYR A 110 -6.88 1.53 3.12
CA TYR A 110 -8.16 2.01 2.62
C TYR A 110 -9.25 1.93 3.69
N LYS A 111 -9.41 0.78 4.36
CA LYS A 111 -10.41 0.59 5.41
C LYS A 111 -10.16 1.55 6.57
N ASP A 112 -8.93 1.63 7.06
CA ASP A 112 -8.55 2.49 8.18
C ASP A 112 -8.82 3.97 7.86
N TYR A 113 -8.42 4.43 6.67
CA TYR A 113 -8.66 5.80 6.24
C TYR A 113 -10.15 6.08 6.08
N TYR A 114 -10.91 5.16 5.45
CA TYR A 114 -12.34 5.39 5.24
C TYR A 114 -13.10 5.40 6.57
N THR A 115 -12.81 4.45 7.46
CA THR A 115 -13.34 4.43 8.83
C THR A 115 -13.04 5.73 9.57
N LYS A 116 -11.78 6.22 9.53
CA LYS A 116 -11.40 7.51 10.13
C LYS A 116 -12.19 8.66 9.50
N HIS A 117 -12.30 8.72 8.18
CA HIS A 117 -13.04 9.77 7.48
C HIS A 117 -14.52 9.79 7.87
N LEU A 118 -15.19 8.63 7.86
CA LEU A 118 -16.59 8.49 8.26
C LEU A 118 -16.79 8.82 9.74
N SER A 119 -15.83 8.48 10.60
CA SER A 119 -15.91 8.76 12.03
C SER A 119 -16.00 10.26 12.34
N LEU A 120 -15.55 11.13 11.43
CA LEU A 120 -15.59 12.59 11.53
C LEU A 120 -16.90 13.21 11.00
N LEU A 121 -17.75 12.44 10.31
CA LEU A 121 -19.01 12.97 9.77
C LEU A 121 -20.08 13.07 10.86
N GLU A 122 -20.90 14.11 10.83
CA GLU A 122 -22.09 14.12 11.69
C GLU A 122 -23.06 12.98 11.30
N THR A 123 -23.88 12.52 12.26
CA THR A 123 -24.75 11.35 12.06
C THR A 123 -25.74 11.50 10.89
N PRO A 124 -26.37 12.66 10.64
CA PRO A 124 -27.25 12.85 9.49
C PRO A 124 -26.53 12.64 8.14
N GLU A 125 -25.30 13.11 8.01
CA GLU A 125 -24.47 12.93 6.82
C GLU A 125 -24.07 11.47 6.64
N MET A 126 -23.71 10.78 7.73
CA MET A 126 -23.40 9.36 7.70
C MET A 126 -24.59 8.52 7.23
N LEU A 127 -25.80 8.83 7.69
CA LEU A 127 -27.03 8.09 7.32
C LEU A 127 -27.31 8.13 5.81
N LYS A 128 -26.86 9.16 5.10
CA LYS A 128 -26.97 9.23 3.63
C LYS A 128 -26.09 8.22 2.91
N LEU A 129 -25.00 7.79 3.55
CA LEU A 129 -24.03 6.87 2.98
C LEU A 129 -24.36 5.41 3.29
N VAL A 130 -25.21 5.14 4.29
CA VAL A 130 -25.59 3.78 4.70
C VAL A 130 -26.34 3.07 3.56
N PRO A 131 -25.85 1.93 3.08
CA PRO A 131 -26.53 1.15 2.04
C PRO A 131 -27.95 0.77 2.47
N GLU A 132 -28.92 0.97 1.57
CA GLU A 132 -30.34 0.59 1.79
C GLU A 132 -31.02 1.26 3.00
N GLY A 133 -30.39 2.28 3.60
CA GLY A 133 -30.98 3.07 4.68
C GLY A 133 -32.13 3.97 4.21
N GLN A 134 -33.03 4.34 5.12
CA GLN A 134 -34.18 5.20 4.81
C GLN A 134 -33.76 6.60 4.32
N ALA A 135 -32.65 7.13 4.83
CA ALA A 135 -32.08 8.41 4.44
C ALA A 135 -31.00 8.28 3.35
N ALA A 136 -30.80 7.09 2.77
CA ALA A 136 -29.71 6.84 1.85
C ALA A 136 -29.82 7.70 0.59
N ASP A 137 -28.73 8.39 0.25
CA ASP A 137 -28.56 9.09 -1.00
C ASP A 137 -27.55 8.32 -1.85
N ARG A 138 -28.06 7.64 -2.89
CA ARG A 138 -27.24 6.82 -3.78
C ARG A 138 -26.19 7.63 -4.53
N SER A 139 -26.49 8.89 -4.88
CA SER A 139 -25.57 9.76 -5.60
C SER A 139 -24.40 10.17 -4.69
N GLU A 140 -24.71 10.57 -3.46
CA GLU A 140 -23.72 10.94 -2.45
C GLU A 140 -22.85 9.75 -2.03
N ALA A 141 -23.45 8.57 -1.83
CA ALA A 141 -22.74 7.33 -1.56
C ALA A 141 -21.80 6.95 -2.71
N MET A 142 -22.27 6.99 -3.96
CA MET A 142 -21.45 6.67 -5.13
C MET A 142 -20.28 7.65 -5.29
N ARG A 143 -20.52 8.95 -5.12
CA ARG A 143 -19.46 9.97 -5.18
C ARG A 143 -18.38 9.74 -4.12
N THR A 144 -18.80 9.45 -2.88
CA THR A 144 -17.88 9.17 -1.77
C THR A 144 -17.08 7.90 -2.01
N ASN A 145 -17.75 6.82 -2.43
CA ASN A 145 -17.10 5.54 -2.73
C ASN A 145 -16.12 5.66 -3.91
N ASN A 146 -16.43 6.44 -4.94
CA ASN A 146 -15.51 6.69 -6.05
C ASN A 146 -14.25 7.45 -5.59
N SER A 147 -14.40 8.47 -4.76
CA SER A 147 -13.24 9.18 -4.19
C SER A 147 -12.38 8.25 -3.32
N MET A 148 -13.01 7.36 -2.57
CA MET A 148 -12.31 6.37 -1.76
C MET A 148 -11.63 5.29 -2.62
N LEU A 149 -12.22 4.91 -3.74
CA LEU A 149 -11.61 3.99 -4.69
C LEU A 149 -10.36 4.60 -5.35
N GLU A 150 -10.39 5.90 -5.68
CA GLU A 150 -9.20 6.62 -6.13
C GLU A 150 -8.09 6.63 -5.08
N TYR A 151 -8.45 6.83 -3.80
CA TYR A 151 -7.50 6.74 -2.68
C TYR A 151 -6.85 5.34 -2.60
N TYR A 152 -7.63 4.27 -2.75
CA TYR A 152 -7.09 2.90 -2.79
C TYR A 152 -6.06 2.73 -3.91
N TYR A 153 -6.39 3.14 -5.14
CA TYR A 153 -5.47 2.96 -6.27
C TYR A 153 -4.17 3.74 -6.11
N ARG A 154 -4.24 4.98 -5.63
CA ARG A 154 -3.04 5.79 -5.34
C ARG A 154 -2.18 5.14 -4.26
N THR A 155 -2.80 4.72 -3.16
CA THR A 155 -2.09 4.03 -2.07
C THR A 155 -1.43 2.74 -2.57
N HIS A 156 -2.12 1.99 -3.44
CA HIS A 156 -1.58 0.77 -4.04
C HIS A 156 -0.37 1.05 -4.92
N GLU A 157 -0.46 2.03 -5.82
CA GLU A 157 0.66 2.43 -6.68
C GLU A 157 1.86 2.92 -5.87
N GLU A 158 1.64 3.69 -4.82
CA GLU A 158 2.72 4.17 -3.94
C GLU A 158 3.41 3.01 -3.23
N LEU A 159 2.66 2.05 -2.66
CA LEU A 159 3.24 0.87 -2.03
C LEU A 159 4.00 -0.02 -3.03
N LEU A 160 3.54 -0.13 -4.27
CA LEU A 160 4.28 -0.84 -5.32
C LEU A 160 5.61 -0.15 -5.64
N ARG A 161 5.62 1.19 -5.71
CA ARG A 161 6.86 1.98 -5.92
C ARG A 161 7.83 1.82 -4.74
N GLU A 162 7.33 1.89 -3.51
CA GLU A 162 8.15 1.66 -2.31
C GLU A 162 8.75 0.25 -2.32
N THR A 163 7.96 -0.77 -2.66
CA THR A 163 8.41 -2.17 -2.74
C THR A 163 9.49 -2.35 -3.81
N LEU A 164 9.30 -1.75 -4.99
CA LEU A 164 10.31 -1.77 -6.05
C LEU A 164 11.60 -1.05 -5.63
N SER A 165 11.48 0.13 -5.01
CA SER A 165 12.63 0.90 -4.53
C SER A 165 13.41 0.14 -3.46
N ALA A 166 12.72 -0.50 -2.51
CA ALA A 166 13.33 -1.32 -1.48
C ALA A 166 14.06 -2.54 -2.07
N HIS A 167 13.46 -3.21 -3.07
CA HIS A 167 14.13 -4.31 -3.78
C HIS A 167 15.37 -3.84 -4.53
N GLN A 168 15.30 -2.72 -5.25
CA GLN A 168 16.45 -2.13 -5.94
C GLN A 168 17.59 -1.80 -4.97
N ALA A 169 17.27 -1.21 -3.81
CA ALA A 169 18.26 -0.90 -2.78
C ALA A 169 18.94 -2.17 -2.23
N ARG A 170 18.18 -3.24 -1.94
CA ARG A 170 18.75 -4.53 -1.51
C ARG A 170 19.64 -5.16 -2.58
N MET A 171 19.25 -5.04 -3.85
CA MET A 171 20.05 -5.53 -4.97
C MET A 171 21.34 -4.75 -5.16
N ALA A 172 21.29 -3.42 -5.04
CA ALA A 172 22.48 -2.56 -5.09
C ALA A 172 23.44 -2.84 -3.92
N ASP A 173 22.92 -3.00 -2.70
CA ASP A 173 23.71 -3.39 -1.53
C ASP A 173 24.39 -4.75 -1.74
N LEU A 174 23.65 -5.75 -2.23
CA LEU A 174 24.20 -7.07 -2.55
C LEU A 174 25.34 -6.96 -3.58
N ASP A 175 25.12 -6.22 -4.66
CA ASP A 175 26.12 -6.03 -5.71
C ASP A 175 27.35 -5.27 -5.21
N GLN A 176 27.18 -4.31 -4.32
CA GLN A 176 28.28 -3.60 -3.68
C GLN A 176 29.10 -4.51 -2.77
N ARG A 177 28.46 -5.30 -1.89
CA ARG A 177 29.15 -6.19 -0.94
C ARG A 177 29.96 -7.29 -1.63
N PHE A 178 29.55 -7.71 -2.82
CA PHE A 178 30.24 -8.73 -3.61
C PHE A 178 31.07 -8.16 -4.79
N ASP A 179 31.35 -6.85 -4.78
CA ASP A 179 32.18 -6.17 -5.79
C ASP A 179 31.72 -6.39 -7.25
N VAL A 180 30.42 -6.66 -7.45
CA VAL A 180 29.83 -6.86 -8.78
C VAL A 180 30.03 -5.60 -9.62
N CYS A 181 29.79 -4.42 -9.02
CA CYS A 181 29.92 -3.14 -9.71
C CYS A 181 31.36 -2.79 -10.12
N ARG A 182 32.38 -3.45 -9.56
CA ARG A 182 33.78 -3.28 -10.03
C ARG A 182 34.06 -4.01 -11.34
N ARG A 183 33.25 -5.03 -11.65
CA ARG A 183 33.47 -5.97 -12.75
C ARG A 183 32.37 -5.92 -13.81
N PHE A 184 31.27 -5.24 -13.53
CA PHE A 184 30.11 -5.15 -14.39
C PHE A 184 29.80 -3.68 -14.73
N ALA A 185 30.09 -3.28 -15.97
CA ALA A 185 29.98 -1.88 -16.40
C ALA A 185 28.55 -1.31 -16.39
N ALA A 186 27.53 -2.16 -16.40
CA ALA A 186 26.13 -1.74 -16.32
C ALA A 186 25.61 -1.62 -14.87
N CYS A 187 26.47 -1.79 -13.87
CA CYS A 187 26.17 -1.42 -12.49
C CYS A 187 26.23 0.11 -12.40
N SER A 188 25.10 0.77 -12.19
CA SER A 188 25.07 2.20 -11.93
C SER A 188 25.82 2.50 -10.63
N GLN A 189 26.97 3.17 -10.72
CA GLN A 189 27.53 3.89 -9.57
C GLN A 189 26.57 5.06 -9.32
N ASN A 190 25.79 4.97 -8.25
CA ASN A 190 25.11 6.15 -7.72
C ASN A 190 26.14 7.12 -7.15
#